data_AF-A0A377GGS8-F1
#
_entry.id   AF-A0A377GGS8-F1
#
_cell.length_a   1.000
_cell.length_b   1.000
_cell.length_c   1.000
_cell.angle_alpha   90.00
_cell.angle_beta   90.00
_cell.angle_gamma   90.00
#
_symmetry.space_group_name_H-M   'P 1'
#
loop_
_entity.id
_entity.type
_entity.pdbx_description
1 polymer ?
#
loop_
_entity_poly.entity_id
_entity_poly.type
_entity_poly.pdbx_seq_one_letter_code
_entity_poly.pdbx_strand_id
1 'polypeptide(L)'
;MHGFFDFKTLNASLKLTTQDRIFIYIFNQANHQKKLELIKKQKIETIARIAYHDPSIEIFCKHPDLEEYWGKIWCAYGVAFALQKNLPLMMFFSQPQLNQFDLVRGAYFFHLSQEIRKNLKNDFGFSEIESIRIAIRHGSVHAIQRYNEYIYYKLQQASTEESYSLYQELIANSKLMLPHYGSYGYMVLADALSHYCLWLLNNFKFEEAQAEYEHVLESLDYAELILNESKYSIQNASIGTGLKCSNSMGFETPSQAKEFFIEYYFIANYKQSIEATQDSDSSGSNYAPK
;
A
#
# COMPACT_ATOMS: atom_id res chain seq x y z
N MET A 1 2.19 7.68 -27.87
CA MET A 1 2.18 9.15 -27.64
C MET A 1 1.22 9.49 -26.48
N HIS A 2 1.53 9.08 -25.24
CA HIS A 2 0.60 9.14 -24.08
C HIS A 2 1.13 9.90 -22.84
N GLY A 3 2.28 10.59 -22.92
CA GLY A 3 2.93 11.17 -21.73
C GLY A 3 2.53 12.60 -21.33
N PHE A 4 1.76 13.34 -22.14
CA PHE A 4 1.63 14.81 -21.94
C PHE A 4 0.31 15.26 -21.29
N PHE A 5 -0.74 14.43 -21.32
CA PHE A 5 -2.03 14.79 -20.73
C PHE A 5 -2.15 14.40 -19.27
N ASP A 6 -1.41 13.37 -18.84
CA ASP A 6 -1.51 12.84 -17.49
C ASP A 6 -0.91 13.81 -16.45
N PHE A 7 0.28 14.34 -16.70
CA PHE A 7 0.98 15.27 -15.78
C PHE A 7 0.17 16.52 -15.38
N LYS A 8 -0.80 16.95 -16.21
CA LYS A 8 -1.60 18.15 -15.94
C LYS A 8 -2.60 17.97 -14.81
N THR A 9 -3.14 16.77 -14.58
CA THR A 9 -4.25 16.57 -13.66
C THR A 9 -3.82 16.69 -12.20
N LEU A 10 -2.78 15.96 -11.80
CA LEU A 10 -2.22 16.06 -10.46
C LEU A 10 -1.66 17.47 -10.20
N ASN A 11 -0.87 18.02 -11.13
CA ASN A 11 -0.30 19.35 -10.96
C ASN A 11 -1.36 20.46 -10.92
N ALA A 12 -2.44 20.35 -11.69
CA ALA A 12 -3.55 21.28 -11.57
C ALA A 12 -4.22 21.18 -10.19
N SER A 13 -4.41 19.97 -9.67
CA SER A 13 -5.00 19.76 -8.33
C SER A 13 -4.12 20.30 -7.20
N LEU A 14 -2.79 20.27 -7.37
CA LEU A 14 -1.81 20.72 -6.39
C LEU A 14 -1.40 22.19 -6.57
N LYS A 15 -1.73 22.85 -7.68
CA LYS A 15 -1.30 24.22 -7.94
C LYS A 15 -1.96 25.19 -6.96
N LEU A 16 -1.15 25.98 -6.25
CA LEU A 16 -1.65 27.03 -5.37
C LEU A 16 -2.50 28.04 -6.15
N THR A 17 -3.71 28.26 -5.64
CA THR A 17 -4.65 29.29 -6.10
C THR A 17 -4.31 30.66 -5.48
N THR A 18 -4.93 31.72 -5.97
CA THR A 18 -4.83 33.05 -5.36
C THR A 18 -5.33 33.04 -3.91
N GLN A 19 -6.40 32.31 -3.64
CA GLN A 19 -6.96 32.18 -2.30
C GLN A 19 -6.01 31.45 -1.34
N ASP A 20 -5.29 30.42 -1.83
CA ASP A 20 -4.28 29.72 -1.04
C ASP A 20 -3.14 30.67 -0.65
N ARG A 21 -2.69 31.53 -1.57
CA ARG A 21 -1.63 32.51 -1.29
C ARG A 21 -2.05 33.55 -0.25
N ILE A 22 -3.31 34.02 -0.33
CA ILE A 22 -3.88 34.93 0.67
C ILE A 22 -3.97 34.22 2.02
N PHE A 23 -4.39 32.96 2.06
CA PHE A 23 -4.43 32.17 3.28
C PHE A 23 -3.04 32.05 3.92
N ILE A 24 -2.01 31.68 3.13
CA ILE A 24 -0.63 31.56 3.60
C ILE A 24 -0.16 32.89 4.20
N TYR A 25 -0.40 34.01 3.51
CA TYR A 25 -0.04 35.33 4.01
C TYR A 25 -0.69 35.64 5.36
N ILE A 26 -2.02 35.45 5.48
CA ILE A 26 -2.76 35.70 6.73
C ILE A 26 -2.29 34.76 7.84
N PHE A 27 -2.06 33.48 7.51
CA PHE A 27 -1.58 32.48 8.45
C PHE A 27 -0.22 32.87 9.04
N ASN A 28 0.71 33.35 8.20
CA ASN A 28 2.05 33.73 8.64
C ASN A 28 2.07 34.96 9.56
N GLN A 29 1.10 35.87 9.44
CA GLN A 29 0.93 37.03 10.32
C GLN A 29 0.12 36.72 11.58
N ALA A 30 -0.57 35.59 11.63
CA ALA A 30 -1.46 35.23 12.71
C ALA A 30 -0.71 34.71 13.94
N ASN A 31 -1.24 35.03 15.13
CA ASN A 31 -0.81 34.39 16.37
C ASN A 31 -1.27 32.92 16.44
N HIS A 32 -0.78 32.17 17.42
CA HIS A 32 -1.04 30.73 17.58
C HIS A 32 -2.54 30.39 17.56
N GLN A 33 -3.34 31.04 18.41
CA GLN A 33 -4.78 30.77 18.50
C GLN A 33 -5.49 31.03 17.16
N LYS A 34 -5.11 32.12 16.47
CA LYS A 34 -5.71 32.45 15.19
C LYS A 34 -5.30 31.47 14.09
N LYS A 35 -4.07 30.95 14.10
CA LYS A 35 -3.64 29.88 13.21
C LYS A 35 -4.47 28.62 13.40
N LEU A 36 -4.77 28.22 14.64
CA LEU A 36 -5.65 27.07 14.93
C LEU A 36 -7.04 27.26 14.31
N GLU A 37 -7.65 28.44 14.48
CA GLU A 37 -8.96 28.75 13.88
C GLU A 37 -8.92 28.72 12.35
N LEU A 38 -7.86 29.27 11.76
CA LEU A 38 -7.69 29.30 10.31
C LEU A 38 -7.64 27.89 9.74
N ILE A 39 -6.87 26.98 10.36
CA ILE A 39 -6.81 25.58 9.95
C ILE A 39 -8.19 24.90 10.07
N LYS A 40 -8.85 25.05 11.22
CA LYS A 40 -10.15 24.40 11.50
C LYS A 40 -11.30 24.88 10.60
N LYS A 41 -11.17 26.06 9.97
CA LYS A 41 -12.16 26.64 9.06
C LYS A 41 -11.93 26.28 7.59
N GLN A 42 -10.82 25.64 7.26
CA GLN A 42 -10.51 25.26 5.89
C GLN A 42 -10.87 23.81 5.60
N LYS A 43 -11.16 23.55 4.33
CA LYS A 43 -11.33 22.18 3.85
C LYS A 43 -9.98 21.48 3.75
N ILE A 44 -9.98 20.16 3.90
CA ILE A 44 -8.77 19.35 3.87
C ILE A 44 -8.02 19.45 2.53
N GLU A 45 -8.72 19.58 1.41
CA GLU A 45 -8.09 19.69 0.09
C GLU A 45 -7.21 20.95 0.00
N THR A 46 -7.70 22.05 0.58
CA THR A 46 -6.95 23.32 0.69
C THR A 46 -5.75 23.15 1.62
N ILE A 47 -5.93 22.57 2.81
CA ILE A 47 -4.83 22.39 3.75
C ILE A 47 -3.76 21.44 3.21
N ALA A 48 -4.15 20.31 2.63
CA ALA A 48 -3.22 19.33 2.05
C ALA A 48 -2.45 19.93 0.86
N ARG A 49 -3.11 20.73 0.00
CA ARG A 49 -2.46 21.45 -1.09
C ARG A 49 -1.47 22.49 -0.56
N ILE A 50 -1.84 23.29 0.43
CA ILE A 50 -0.95 24.31 0.98
C ILE A 50 0.23 23.68 1.72
N ALA A 51 -0.01 22.68 2.57
CA ALA A 51 1.03 21.95 3.29
C ALA A 51 1.99 21.20 2.36
N TYR A 52 1.56 20.84 1.14
CA TYR A 52 2.46 20.29 0.12
C TYR A 52 3.51 21.31 -0.37
N HIS A 53 3.19 22.61 -0.36
CA HIS A 53 4.09 23.67 -0.83
C HIS A 53 4.76 24.47 0.30
N ASP A 54 4.19 24.49 1.49
CA ASP A 54 4.68 25.28 2.64
C ASP A 54 4.94 24.38 3.86
N PRO A 55 6.22 24.04 4.12
CA PRO A 55 6.59 23.21 5.26
C PRO A 55 6.21 23.80 6.62
N SER A 56 6.12 25.13 6.74
CA SER A 56 5.77 25.76 8.02
C SER A 56 4.32 25.48 8.41
N ILE A 57 3.42 25.41 7.43
CA ILE A 57 2.01 25.06 7.63
C ILE A 57 1.89 23.57 7.90
N GLU A 58 2.66 22.73 7.19
CA GLU A 58 2.72 21.29 7.49
C GLU A 58 3.11 21.04 8.96
N ILE A 59 4.21 21.65 9.43
CA ILE A 59 4.68 21.52 10.81
C ILE A 59 3.60 21.98 11.79
N PHE A 60 2.94 23.12 11.52
CA PHE A 60 1.88 23.61 12.40
C PHE A 60 0.67 22.68 12.43
N CYS A 61 0.30 22.07 11.31
CA CYS A 61 -0.81 21.12 11.27
C CYS A 61 -0.55 19.87 12.12
N LYS A 62 0.71 19.53 12.38
CA LYS A 62 1.11 18.41 13.26
C LYS A 62 1.15 18.79 14.75
N HIS A 63 0.76 20.01 15.12
CA HIS A 63 0.75 20.47 16.51
C HIS A 63 -0.30 19.71 17.36
N PRO A 64 -0.01 19.39 18.64
CA PRO A 64 -0.93 18.65 19.52
C PRO A 64 -2.34 19.25 19.63
N ASP A 65 -2.47 20.58 19.62
CA ASP A 65 -3.77 21.28 19.66
C ASP A 65 -4.72 20.97 18.48
N LEU A 66 -4.20 20.35 17.41
CA LEU A 66 -4.96 19.91 16.25
C LEU A 66 -5.14 18.39 16.19
N GLU A 67 -4.52 17.62 17.08
CA GLU A 67 -4.54 16.15 17.04
C GLU A 67 -5.97 15.60 17.10
N GLU A 68 -6.77 16.06 18.06
CA GLU A 68 -8.17 15.65 18.19
C GLU A 68 -9.01 16.06 16.96
N TYR A 69 -8.73 17.24 16.40
CA TYR A 69 -9.42 17.74 15.22
C TYR A 69 -9.16 16.85 14.00
N TRP A 70 -7.89 16.51 13.75
CA TRP A 70 -7.52 15.60 12.67
C TRP A 70 -7.99 14.18 12.93
N GLY A 71 -7.96 13.70 14.18
CA GLY A 71 -8.47 12.39 14.55
C GLY A 71 -9.95 12.23 14.20
N LYS A 72 -10.78 13.26 14.44
CA LYS A 72 -12.20 13.25 14.02
C LYS A 72 -12.36 13.12 12.52
N ILE A 73 -11.53 13.83 11.75
CA ILE A 73 -11.55 13.77 10.28
C ILE A 73 -11.09 12.40 9.79
N TRP A 74 -10.02 11.85 10.36
CA TRP A 74 -9.54 10.49 10.08
C TRP A 74 -10.64 9.44 10.30
N CYS A 75 -11.28 9.45 11.48
CA CYS A 75 -12.35 8.51 11.79
C CYS A 75 -13.50 8.61 10.76
N ALA A 76 -13.86 9.84 10.36
CA ALA A 76 -14.91 10.11 9.38
C ALA A 76 -14.56 9.62 7.96
N TYR A 77 -13.27 9.53 7.59
CA TYR A 77 -12.88 8.97 6.29
C TYR A 77 -13.30 7.50 6.13
N GLY A 78 -13.44 6.74 7.21
CA GLY A 78 -13.98 5.37 7.14
C GLY A 78 -15.34 5.33 6.45
N VAL A 79 -16.20 6.33 6.72
CA VAL A 79 -17.54 6.41 6.13
C VAL A 79 -17.44 6.70 4.64
N ALA A 80 -16.58 7.65 4.26
CA ALA A 80 -16.35 7.99 2.86
C ALA A 80 -15.83 6.78 2.06
N PHE A 81 -14.91 6.01 2.63
CA PHE A 81 -14.32 4.84 1.99
C PHE A 81 -15.32 3.68 1.87
N ALA A 82 -16.11 3.43 2.92
CA ALA A 82 -17.17 2.43 2.88
C ALA A 82 -18.20 2.76 1.79
N LEU A 83 -18.63 4.02 1.69
CA LEU A 83 -19.53 4.49 0.62
C LEU A 83 -18.92 4.28 -0.78
N GLN A 84 -17.65 4.61 -0.97
CA GLN A 84 -16.98 4.43 -2.26
C GLN A 84 -16.90 2.96 -2.70
N LYS A 85 -16.82 2.03 -1.75
CA LYS A 85 -16.78 0.59 -2.02
C LYS A 85 -18.15 -0.10 -1.93
N ASN A 86 -19.23 0.65 -1.71
CA ASN A 86 -20.57 0.10 -1.49
C ASN A 86 -20.61 -0.94 -0.34
N LEU A 87 -19.90 -0.64 0.75
CA LEU A 87 -19.81 -1.45 1.97
C LEU A 87 -20.69 -0.86 3.09
N PRO A 88 -21.02 -1.65 4.13
CA PRO A 88 -21.66 -1.13 5.33
C PRO A 88 -20.89 0.06 5.92
N LEU A 89 -21.62 1.09 6.35
CA LEU A 89 -21.01 2.30 6.90
C LEU A 89 -20.25 1.97 8.18
N MET A 90 -19.01 2.44 8.25
CA MET A 90 -18.16 2.32 9.43
C MET A 90 -17.29 3.56 9.57
N MET A 91 -16.90 3.88 10.79
CA MET A 91 -15.82 4.83 11.05
C MET A 91 -14.52 4.08 11.20
N PHE A 92 -13.41 4.73 10.84
CA PHE A 92 -12.10 4.22 11.24
C PHE A 92 -11.91 4.40 12.74
N PHE A 93 -11.12 3.50 13.33
CA PHE A 93 -10.60 3.69 14.67
C PHE A 93 -9.44 4.67 14.66
N SER A 94 -9.33 5.43 15.73
CA SER A 94 -8.17 6.28 15.98
C SER A 94 -6.89 5.44 16.08
N GLN A 95 -5.79 5.99 15.60
CA GLN A 95 -4.46 5.39 15.69
C GLN A 95 -3.51 6.39 16.37
N PRO A 96 -3.60 6.56 17.70
CA PRO A 96 -2.89 7.62 18.43
C PRO A 96 -1.37 7.53 18.33
N GLN A 97 -0.83 6.36 17.99
CA GLN A 97 0.59 6.17 17.70
C GLN A 97 1.05 6.81 16.38
N LEU A 98 0.12 7.27 15.55
CA LEU A 98 0.36 7.93 14.28
C LEU A 98 0.01 9.40 14.33
N ASN A 99 0.71 10.17 13.51
CA ASN A 99 0.34 11.55 13.29
C ASN A 99 -1.01 11.62 12.54
N GLN A 100 -2.05 12.12 13.22
CA GLN A 100 -3.40 12.17 12.66
C GLN A 100 -3.49 13.04 11.40
N PHE A 101 -2.67 14.10 11.29
CA PHE A 101 -2.65 14.93 10.09
C PHE A 101 -2.07 14.19 8.90
N ASP A 102 -1.00 13.41 9.08
CA ASP A 102 -0.45 12.55 8.03
C ASP A 102 -1.49 11.50 7.58
N LEU A 103 -2.19 10.85 8.51
CA LEU A 103 -3.28 9.92 8.17
C LEU A 103 -4.37 10.57 7.30
N VAL A 104 -4.81 11.77 7.69
CA VAL A 104 -5.80 12.56 6.94
C VAL A 104 -5.28 12.92 5.54
N ARG A 105 -4.01 13.32 5.40
CA ARG A 105 -3.39 13.60 4.08
C ARG A 105 -3.27 12.34 3.24
N GLY A 106 -2.87 11.22 3.84
CA GLY A 106 -2.79 9.92 3.18
C GLY A 106 -4.14 9.49 2.63
N ALA A 107 -5.21 9.63 3.41
CA ALA A 107 -6.58 9.35 2.98
C ALA A 107 -7.02 10.29 1.84
N TYR A 108 -6.73 11.59 1.96
CA TYR A 108 -7.04 12.57 0.92
C TYR A 108 -6.35 12.27 -0.42
N PHE A 109 -5.04 12.03 -0.41
CA PHE A 109 -4.29 11.77 -1.65
C PHE A 109 -4.67 10.43 -2.28
N PHE A 110 -5.00 9.43 -1.46
CA PHE A 110 -5.58 8.19 -1.98
C PHE A 110 -6.95 8.44 -2.62
N HIS A 111 -7.84 9.18 -1.96
CA HIS A 111 -9.13 9.55 -2.54
C HIS A 111 -8.96 10.30 -3.88
N LEU A 112 -8.03 11.25 -3.95
CA LEU A 112 -7.69 11.96 -5.18
C LEU A 112 -7.25 10.99 -6.28
N SER A 113 -6.42 9.99 -5.96
CA SER A 113 -6.01 8.97 -6.94
C SER A 113 -7.21 8.19 -7.48
N GLN A 114 -8.18 7.84 -6.62
CA GLN A 114 -9.40 7.14 -7.01
C GLN A 114 -10.28 7.99 -7.93
N GLU A 115 -10.39 9.29 -7.67
CA GLU A 115 -11.15 10.21 -8.52
C GLU A 115 -10.46 10.42 -9.88
N ILE A 116 -9.13 10.54 -9.91
CA ILE A 116 -8.35 10.60 -11.16
C ILE A 116 -8.59 9.35 -12.01
N ARG A 117 -8.49 8.16 -11.41
CA ARG A 117 -8.75 6.88 -12.06
C ARG A 117 -10.16 6.83 -12.67
N LYS A 118 -11.19 7.17 -11.88
CA LYS A 118 -12.59 7.18 -12.35
C LYS A 118 -12.81 8.14 -13.52
N ASN A 119 -12.25 9.35 -13.44
CA ASN A 119 -12.41 10.38 -14.46
C ASN A 119 -11.71 10.03 -15.77
N LEU A 120 -10.51 9.44 -15.69
CA LEU A 120 -9.74 9.04 -16.85
C LEU A 120 -10.15 7.67 -17.41
N LYS A 121 -10.91 6.87 -16.64
CA LYS A 121 -11.31 5.49 -16.96
C LYS A 121 -10.12 4.62 -17.36
N ASN A 122 -8.99 4.86 -16.71
CA ASN A 122 -7.75 4.15 -16.95
C ASN A 122 -7.12 3.79 -15.61
N ASP A 123 -6.86 2.51 -15.42
CA ASP A 123 -6.20 2.01 -14.23
C ASP A 123 -4.69 2.24 -14.36
N PHE A 124 -4.09 2.67 -13.25
CA PHE A 124 -2.65 2.86 -13.09
C PHE A 124 -2.06 3.92 -14.04
N GLY A 125 -2.85 4.97 -14.34
CA GLY A 125 -2.33 6.17 -14.99
C GLY A 125 -1.25 6.86 -14.15
N PHE A 126 -0.37 7.62 -14.79
CA PHE A 126 0.73 8.32 -14.13
C PHE A 126 0.26 9.19 -12.96
N SER A 127 -0.80 10.00 -13.12
CA SER A 127 -1.32 10.84 -12.04
C SER A 127 -1.96 10.04 -10.90
N GLU A 128 -2.57 8.90 -11.20
CA GLU A 128 -3.07 7.99 -10.17
C GLU A 128 -1.88 7.50 -9.34
N ILE A 129 -0.84 6.98 -10.00
CA ILE A 129 0.34 6.42 -9.34
C ILE A 129 1.11 7.48 -8.55
N GLU A 130 1.29 8.69 -9.08
CA GLU A 130 1.95 9.77 -8.34
C GLU A 130 1.14 10.19 -7.11
N SER A 131 -0.20 10.25 -7.21
CA SER A 131 -1.06 10.52 -6.06
C SER A 131 -0.97 9.41 -5.01
N ILE A 132 -0.92 8.15 -5.45
CA ILE A 132 -0.70 6.98 -4.58
C ILE A 132 0.64 7.08 -3.86
N ARG A 133 1.73 7.43 -4.56
CA ARG A 133 3.06 7.60 -3.97
C ARG A 133 3.07 8.70 -2.90
N ILE A 134 2.38 9.81 -3.14
CA ILE A 134 2.22 10.87 -2.13
C ILE A 134 1.44 10.32 -0.92
N ALA A 135 0.35 9.58 -1.16
CA ALA A 135 -0.44 8.99 -0.08
C ALA A 135 0.36 7.97 0.76
N ILE A 136 1.23 7.16 0.14
CA ILE A 136 2.12 6.21 0.81
C ILE A 136 3.10 6.94 1.73
N ARG A 137 3.68 8.07 1.29
CA ARG A 137 4.58 8.89 2.12
C ARG A 137 3.90 9.42 3.39
N HIS A 138 2.57 9.49 3.39
CA HIS A 138 1.75 9.87 4.54
C HIS A 138 1.14 8.65 5.27
N GLY A 139 1.64 7.43 5.01
CA GLY A 139 1.26 6.23 5.75
C GLY A 139 -0.09 5.62 5.37
N SER A 140 -0.63 5.94 4.18
CA SER A 140 -1.91 5.40 3.71
C SER A 140 -1.82 3.90 3.38
N VAL A 141 -2.45 3.07 4.21
CA VAL A 141 -2.60 1.63 3.99
C VAL A 141 -3.28 1.32 2.66
N HIS A 142 -4.34 2.05 2.31
CA HIS A 142 -5.10 1.80 1.09
C HIS A 142 -4.28 2.16 -0.15
N ALA A 143 -3.39 3.15 -0.04
CA ALA A 143 -2.45 3.49 -1.10
C ALA A 143 -1.36 2.42 -1.25
N ILE A 144 -0.85 1.86 -0.16
CA ILE A 144 0.09 0.72 -0.20
C ILE A 144 -0.55 -0.47 -0.93
N GLN A 145 -1.78 -0.84 -0.54
CA GLN A 145 -2.55 -1.93 -1.19
C GLN A 145 -2.71 -1.68 -2.69
N ARG A 146 -3.17 -0.48 -3.09
CA ARG A 146 -3.37 -0.14 -4.51
C ARG A 146 -2.07 -0.09 -5.30
N TYR A 147 -0.95 0.27 -4.67
CA TYR A 147 0.35 0.22 -5.31
C TYR A 147 0.85 -1.22 -5.48
N ASN A 148 0.56 -2.12 -4.51
CA ASN A 148 0.82 -3.54 -4.69
C ASN A 148 0.02 -4.11 -5.88
N GLU A 149 -1.26 -3.74 -6.04
CA GLU A 149 -2.06 -4.11 -7.22
C GLU A 149 -1.41 -3.62 -8.53
N TYR A 150 -0.84 -2.41 -8.54
CA TYR A 150 -0.10 -1.87 -9.68
C TYR A 150 1.15 -2.70 -10.00
N ILE A 151 1.90 -3.11 -9.00
CA ILE A 151 3.09 -3.94 -9.19
C ILE A 151 2.70 -5.32 -9.71
N TYR A 152 1.65 -5.95 -9.17
CA TYR A 152 1.12 -7.20 -9.70
C TYR A 152 0.67 -7.07 -11.16
N TYR A 153 0.01 -5.97 -11.52
CA TYR A 153 -0.33 -5.68 -12.92
C TYR A 153 0.90 -5.61 -13.83
N LYS A 154 2.01 -5.01 -13.36
CA LYS A 154 3.28 -5.00 -14.09
C LYS A 154 3.92 -6.39 -14.20
N LEU A 155 3.90 -7.16 -13.11
CA LEU A 155 4.46 -8.51 -13.07
C LEU A 155 3.82 -9.45 -14.11
N GLN A 156 2.54 -9.26 -14.45
CA GLN A 156 1.86 -10.03 -15.51
C GLN A 156 2.46 -9.81 -16.91
N GLN A 157 3.19 -8.72 -17.12
CA GLN A 157 3.73 -8.30 -18.42
C GLN A 157 5.26 -8.27 -18.43
N ALA A 158 5.89 -8.51 -17.29
CA ALA A 158 7.32 -8.36 -17.10
C ALA A 158 8.10 -9.55 -17.68
N SER A 159 9.30 -9.26 -18.19
CA SER A 159 10.32 -10.29 -18.41
C SER A 159 10.82 -10.88 -17.08
N THR A 160 11.57 -11.98 -17.12
CA THR A 160 12.21 -12.56 -15.93
C THR A 160 13.12 -11.55 -15.23
N GLU A 161 13.92 -10.78 -15.98
CA GLU A 161 14.85 -9.79 -15.43
C GLU A 161 14.12 -8.65 -14.71
N GLU A 162 13.04 -8.14 -15.33
CA GLU A 162 12.20 -7.09 -14.72
C GLU A 162 11.45 -7.60 -13.49
N SER A 163 10.98 -8.85 -13.53
CA SER A 163 10.18 -9.47 -12.45
C SER A 163 10.92 -9.44 -11.11
N TYR A 164 12.23 -9.71 -11.11
CA TYR A 164 13.03 -9.64 -9.89
C TYR A 164 12.94 -8.25 -9.23
N SER A 165 13.17 -7.18 -10.00
CA SER A 165 13.11 -5.82 -9.46
C SER A 165 11.72 -5.44 -8.96
N LEU A 166 10.66 -5.92 -9.63
CA LEU A 166 9.28 -5.67 -9.26
C LEU A 166 8.89 -6.40 -7.96
N TYR A 167 9.34 -7.63 -7.75
CA TYR A 167 9.14 -8.34 -6.48
C TYR A 167 9.85 -7.64 -5.31
N GLN A 168 11.08 -7.16 -5.52
CA GLN A 168 11.79 -6.38 -4.50
C GLN A 168 11.04 -5.08 -4.15
N GLU A 169 10.49 -4.40 -5.16
CA GLU A 169 9.63 -3.22 -4.96
C GLU A 169 8.34 -3.57 -4.20
N LEU A 170 7.68 -4.67 -4.55
CA LEU A 170 6.46 -5.16 -3.90
C LEU A 170 6.68 -5.48 -2.43
N ILE A 171 7.75 -6.20 -2.11
CA ILE A 171 8.12 -6.58 -0.74
C ILE A 171 8.47 -5.32 0.05
N ALA A 172 9.26 -4.41 -0.51
CA ALA A 172 9.62 -3.15 0.15
C ALA A 172 8.38 -2.29 0.45
N ASN A 173 7.44 -2.17 -0.49
CA ASN A 173 6.20 -1.43 -0.29
C ASN A 173 5.30 -2.10 0.76
N SER A 174 5.21 -3.44 0.76
CA SER A 174 4.43 -4.20 1.75
C SER A 174 4.97 -4.05 3.18
N LYS A 175 6.31 -3.98 3.34
CA LYS A 175 6.96 -3.75 4.64
C LYS A 175 6.58 -2.42 5.28
N LEU A 176 6.13 -1.43 4.52
CA LEU A 176 5.66 -0.14 5.05
C LEU A 176 4.42 -0.29 5.96
N MET A 177 3.69 -1.40 5.87
CA MET A 177 2.50 -1.65 6.70
C MET A 177 2.84 -2.16 8.09
N LEU A 178 3.99 -2.80 8.28
CA LEU A 178 4.34 -3.52 9.50
C LEU A 178 4.29 -2.64 10.76
N PRO A 179 4.82 -1.40 10.76
CA PRO A 179 4.87 -0.60 11.99
C PRO A 179 3.49 -0.21 12.54
N HIS A 180 2.44 -0.31 11.72
CA HIS A 180 1.19 0.42 11.98
C HIS A 180 -0.08 -0.42 11.79
N TYR A 181 -0.02 -1.49 11.00
CA TYR A 181 -1.19 -2.27 10.62
C TYR A 181 -1.21 -3.71 11.15
N GLY A 182 -0.19 -4.10 11.94
CA GLY A 182 -0.17 -5.34 12.70
C GLY A 182 -0.37 -6.57 11.80
N SER A 183 -1.22 -7.49 12.24
CA SER A 183 -1.52 -8.75 11.55
C SER A 183 -1.91 -8.55 10.07
N TYR A 184 -2.66 -7.50 9.74
CA TYR A 184 -2.99 -7.18 8.35
C TYR A 184 -1.74 -6.93 7.49
N GLY A 185 -0.78 -6.16 8.03
CA GLY A 185 0.46 -5.84 7.33
C GLY A 185 1.33 -7.07 7.10
N TYR A 186 1.43 -7.95 8.10
CA TYR A 186 2.16 -9.21 7.98
C TYR A 186 1.51 -10.18 6.99
N MET A 187 0.18 -10.19 6.89
CA MET A 187 -0.52 -10.98 5.86
C MET A 187 -0.23 -10.45 4.44
N VAL A 188 -0.23 -9.13 4.24
CA VAL A 188 0.16 -8.53 2.93
C VAL A 188 1.61 -8.85 2.59
N LEU A 189 2.51 -8.80 3.58
CA LEU A 189 3.91 -9.16 3.36
C LEU A 189 4.06 -10.65 3.02
N ALA A 190 3.37 -11.54 3.73
CA ALA A 190 3.38 -12.98 3.44
C ALA A 190 2.87 -13.26 2.02
N ASP A 191 1.82 -12.55 1.58
CA ASP A 191 1.31 -12.65 0.21
C ASP A 191 2.38 -12.24 -0.80
N ALA A 192 3.04 -11.09 -0.63
CA ALA A 192 4.12 -10.65 -1.50
C ALA A 192 5.30 -11.65 -1.58
N LEU A 193 5.77 -12.12 -0.41
CA LEU A 193 6.86 -13.08 -0.30
C LEU A 193 6.50 -14.43 -0.92
N SER A 194 5.27 -14.91 -0.76
CA SER A 194 4.82 -16.18 -1.33
C SER A 194 4.84 -16.16 -2.87
N HIS A 195 4.40 -15.08 -3.49
CA HIS A 195 4.47 -14.94 -4.95
C HIS A 195 5.93 -14.90 -5.44
N TYR A 196 6.80 -14.20 -4.71
CA TYR A 196 8.22 -14.14 -5.04
C TYR A 196 8.90 -15.52 -4.88
N CYS A 197 8.63 -16.22 -3.78
CA CYS A 197 9.10 -17.58 -3.52
C CYS A 197 8.71 -18.55 -4.65
N LEU A 198 7.46 -18.50 -5.12
CA LEU A 198 6.98 -19.35 -6.21
C LEU A 198 7.60 -18.96 -7.55
N TRP A 199 7.82 -17.67 -7.79
CA TRP A 199 8.54 -17.20 -8.96
C TRP A 199 9.99 -17.71 -8.97
N LEU A 200 10.68 -17.72 -7.82
CA LEU A 200 12.03 -18.28 -7.70
C LEU A 200 12.07 -19.77 -8.03
N LEU A 201 11.11 -20.56 -7.54
CA LEU A 201 10.99 -21.99 -7.88
C LEU A 201 10.80 -22.19 -9.40
N ASN A 202 9.92 -21.41 -10.02
CA ASN A 202 9.68 -21.48 -11.47
C ASN A 202 10.88 -21.03 -12.32
N ASN A 203 11.89 -20.42 -11.71
CA ASN A 203 13.15 -20.03 -12.35
C ASN A 203 14.34 -20.84 -11.82
N PHE A 204 14.07 -22.01 -11.20
CA PHE A 204 15.07 -22.96 -10.71
C PHE A 204 16.05 -22.36 -9.67
N LYS A 205 15.63 -21.32 -8.95
CA LYS A 205 16.40 -20.67 -7.88
C LYS A 205 16.05 -21.25 -6.52
N PHE A 206 16.34 -22.54 -6.32
CA PHE A 206 15.86 -23.31 -5.16
C PHE A 206 16.37 -22.80 -3.81
N GLU A 207 17.66 -22.42 -3.72
CA GLU A 207 18.22 -21.90 -2.47
C GLU A 207 17.59 -20.57 -2.06
N GLU A 208 17.42 -19.64 -3.01
CA GLU A 208 16.72 -18.37 -2.79
C GLU A 208 15.26 -18.64 -2.40
N ALA A 209 14.59 -19.58 -3.06
CA ALA A 209 13.19 -19.92 -2.76
C ALA A 209 13.01 -20.51 -1.37
N GLN A 210 13.95 -21.33 -0.88
CA GLN A 210 13.93 -21.88 0.47
C GLN A 210 14.06 -20.78 1.53
N ALA A 211 14.93 -19.79 1.30
CA ALA A 211 15.06 -18.64 2.22
C ALA A 211 13.76 -17.81 2.26
N GLU A 212 13.16 -17.53 1.09
CA GLU A 212 11.88 -16.81 1.04
C GLU A 212 10.72 -17.59 1.65
N TYR A 213 10.71 -18.92 1.52
CA TYR A 213 9.76 -19.79 2.20
C TYR A 213 9.78 -19.59 3.72
N GLU A 214 10.97 -19.55 4.33
CA GLU A 214 11.12 -19.31 5.77
C GLU A 214 10.58 -17.93 6.17
N HIS A 215 10.82 -16.90 5.37
CA HIS A 215 10.28 -15.56 5.61
C HIS A 215 8.75 -15.48 5.47
N VAL A 216 8.14 -16.25 4.56
CA VAL A 216 6.67 -16.35 4.48
C VAL A 216 6.12 -16.93 5.78
N LEU A 217 6.70 -18.04 6.27
CA LEU A 217 6.24 -18.67 7.51
C LEU A 217 6.40 -17.76 8.72
N GLU A 218 7.55 -17.08 8.83
CA GLU A 218 7.81 -16.12 9.90
C GLU A 218 6.79 -14.98 9.88
N SER A 219 6.49 -14.42 8.72
CA SER A 219 5.49 -13.35 8.58
C SER A 219 4.10 -13.83 9.01
N LEU A 220 3.70 -15.05 8.64
CA LEU A 220 2.40 -15.62 9.04
C LEU A 220 2.35 -15.95 10.54
N ASP A 221 3.45 -16.41 11.13
CA ASP A 221 3.54 -16.63 12.57
C ASP A 221 3.43 -15.33 13.37
N TYR A 222 4.08 -14.26 12.91
CA TYR A 222 3.88 -12.95 13.50
C TYR A 222 2.45 -12.45 13.33
N ALA A 223 1.85 -12.64 12.16
CA ALA A 223 0.46 -12.25 11.91
C ALA A 223 -0.51 -12.95 12.87
N GLU A 224 -0.30 -14.23 13.15
CA GLU A 224 -1.10 -15.01 14.11
C GLU A 224 -0.86 -14.52 15.54
N LEU A 225 0.42 -14.34 15.92
CA LEU A 225 0.81 -13.93 17.28
C LEU A 225 0.12 -12.64 17.74
N ILE A 226 -0.05 -11.66 16.84
CA ILE A 226 -0.62 -10.34 17.16
C ILE A 226 -2.05 -10.13 16.63
N LEU A 227 -2.72 -11.22 16.22
CA LEU A 227 -4.03 -11.16 15.57
C LEU A 227 -5.08 -10.44 16.41
N ASN A 228 -5.13 -10.77 17.71
CA ASN A 228 -6.14 -10.24 18.63
C ASN A 228 -5.94 -8.74 18.89
N GLU A 229 -4.69 -8.31 19.05
CA GLU A 229 -4.29 -6.91 19.26
C GLU A 229 -4.53 -6.07 18.01
N SER A 230 -4.49 -6.69 16.84
CA SER A 230 -4.62 -6.03 15.53
C SER A 230 -6.06 -5.77 15.10
N LYS A 231 -7.08 -6.08 15.91
CA LYS A 231 -8.50 -5.96 15.53
C LYS A 231 -8.85 -4.60 14.90
N TYR A 232 -8.37 -3.51 15.49
CA TYR A 232 -8.68 -2.16 15.01
C TYR A 232 -7.91 -1.77 13.74
N SER A 233 -6.65 -2.17 13.64
CA SER A 233 -5.86 -1.93 12.42
C SER A 233 -6.38 -2.77 11.24
N ILE A 234 -6.79 -4.01 11.50
CA ILE A 234 -7.46 -4.87 10.50
C ILE A 234 -8.74 -4.20 10.01
N GLN A 235 -9.60 -3.69 10.91
CA GLN A 235 -10.83 -3.01 10.50
C GLN A 235 -10.52 -1.77 9.63
N ASN A 236 -9.54 -0.95 10.01
CA ASN A 236 -9.17 0.23 9.23
C ASN A 236 -8.61 -0.16 7.84
N ALA A 237 -7.68 -1.12 7.81
CA ALA A 237 -7.02 -1.55 6.58
C ALA A 237 -7.96 -2.26 5.59
N SER A 238 -8.88 -3.06 6.11
CA SER A 238 -9.86 -3.82 5.33
C SER A 238 -11.15 -3.04 5.04
N ILE A 239 -11.39 -1.91 5.72
CA ILE A 239 -12.69 -1.23 5.73
C ILE A 239 -13.78 -2.23 6.20
N GLY A 240 -13.46 -2.96 7.27
CA GLY A 240 -14.38 -3.91 7.92
C GLY A 240 -14.54 -5.27 7.24
N THR A 241 -13.85 -5.53 6.12
CA THR A 241 -13.97 -6.83 5.42
C THR A 241 -13.08 -7.93 6.00
N GLY A 242 -12.16 -7.60 6.91
CA GLY A 242 -11.27 -8.56 7.57
C GLY A 242 -10.03 -8.92 6.75
N LEU A 243 -9.33 -9.98 7.18
CA LEU A 243 -8.04 -10.39 6.62
C LEU A 243 -8.12 -10.93 5.19
N LYS A 244 -9.28 -11.36 4.70
CA LYS A 244 -9.40 -11.86 3.31
C LYS A 244 -8.98 -10.86 2.22
N CYS A 245 -8.97 -9.57 2.52
CA CYS A 245 -8.51 -8.53 1.58
C CYS A 245 -6.99 -8.26 1.66
N SER A 246 -6.27 -8.96 2.54
CA SER A 246 -4.82 -8.80 2.72
C SER A 246 -3.99 -9.75 1.85
N ASN A 247 -4.61 -10.72 1.20
CA ASN A 247 -3.93 -11.77 0.43
C ASN A 247 -4.73 -12.16 -0.82
N SER A 248 -4.05 -12.71 -1.82
CA SER A 248 -4.64 -13.01 -3.13
C SER A 248 -5.65 -14.16 -3.11
N MET A 249 -5.56 -15.04 -2.11
CA MET A 249 -6.38 -16.24 -1.99
C MET A 249 -7.62 -16.06 -1.09
N GLY A 250 -7.78 -14.91 -0.45
CA GLY A 250 -8.94 -14.62 0.39
C GLY A 250 -8.96 -15.31 1.76
N PHE A 251 -7.81 -15.71 2.30
CA PHE A 251 -7.72 -16.35 3.62
C PHE A 251 -8.14 -15.40 4.75
N GLU A 252 -8.97 -15.90 5.66
CA GLU A 252 -9.52 -15.12 6.78
C GLU A 252 -8.65 -15.17 8.03
N THR A 253 -7.70 -16.12 8.10
CA THR A 253 -6.77 -16.27 9.23
C THR A 253 -5.34 -16.54 8.74
N PRO A 254 -4.31 -16.13 9.51
CA PRO A 254 -2.92 -16.45 9.19
C PRO A 254 -2.63 -17.96 9.18
N SER A 255 -3.19 -18.71 10.13
CA SER A 255 -3.06 -20.17 10.19
C SER A 255 -3.55 -20.86 8.90
N GLN A 256 -4.70 -20.47 8.37
CA GLN A 256 -5.21 -20.99 7.08
C GLN A 256 -4.24 -20.71 5.92
N ALA A 257 -3.73 -19.48 5.83
CA ALA A 257 -2.76 -19.11 4.80
C ALA A 257 -1.46 -19.92 4.94
N LYS A 258 -1.03 -20.18 6.18
CA LYS A 258 0.19 -20.94 6.48
C LYS A 258 0.07 -22.40 6.07
N GLU A 259 -1.00 -23.06 6.48
CA GLU A 259 -1.26 -24.47 6.12
C GLU A 259 -1.30 -24.64 4.59
N PHE A 260 -2.03 -23.77 3.90
CA PHE A 260 -2.10 -23.79 2.44
C PHE A 260 -0.72 -23.57 1.79
N PHE A 261 0.03 -22.55 2.23
CA PHE A 261 1.31 -22.23 1.61
C PHE A 261 2.35 -23.35 1.81
N ILE A 262 2.36 -24.01 2.96
CA ILE A 262 3.23 -25.16 3.22
C ILE A 262 2.96 -26.26 2.19
N GLU A 263 1.69 -26.67 2.02
CA GLU A 263 1.32 -27.71 1.05
C GLU A 263 1.67 -27.28 -0.38
N TYR A 264 1.31 -26.05 -0.75
CA TYR A 264 1.51 -25.54 -2.09
C TYR A 264 3.00 -25.43 -2.46
N TYR A 265 3.86 -24.98 -1.52
CA TYR A 265 5.30 -24.92 -1.70
C TYR A 265 5.91 -26.30 -1.95
N PHE A 266 5.55 -27.31 -1.14
CA PHE A 266 6.10 -28.66 -1.31
C PHE A 266 5.73 -29.28 -2.66
N ILE A 267 4.47 -29.10 -3.10
CA ILE A 267 4.01 -29.57 -4.40
C ILE A 267 4.79 -28.86 -5.53
N ALA A 268 4.93 -27.54 -5.45
CA ALA A 268 5.64 -26.74 -6.46
C ALA A 268 7.12 -27.13 -6.53
N ASN A 269 7.79 -27.25 -5.38
CA ASN A 269 9.20 -27.62 -5.31
C ASN A 269 9.48 -29.02 -5.86
N TYR A 270 8.64 -30.00 -5.51
CA TYR A 270 8.75 -31.36 -6.05
C TYR A 270 8.59 -31.40 -7.57
N LYS A 271 7.59 -30.69 -8.11
CA LYS A 271 7.36 -30.60 -9.54
C LYS A 271 8.56 -30.01 -10.28
N GLN A 272 9.08 -28.89 -9.79
CA GLN A 272 10.23 -28.22 -10.41
C GLN A 272 11.53 -29.04 -10.31
N SER A 273 11.71 -29.80 -9.24
CA SER A 273 12.86 -30.71 -9.09
C SER A 273 12.86 -31.84 -10.13
N ILE A 274 11.69 -32.38 -10.47
CA ILE A 274 11.56 -33.40 -11.54
C ILE A 274 11.88 -32.79 -12.89
N GLU A 275 11.32 -31.62 -13.21
CA GLU A 275 11.53 -30.92 -14.49
C GLU A 275 13.02 -30.60 -14.70
N ALA A 276 13.71 -30.10 -13.66
CA ALA A 276 15.15 -29.84 -13.71
C ALA A 276 16.00 -31.09 -14.01
N THR A 277 15.58 -32.26 -13.53
CA THR A 277 16.32 -33.53 -13.76
C THR A 277 16.11 -34.06 -15.18
N GLN A 278 14.94 -33.83 -15.79
CA GLN A 278 14.64 -34.26 -17.16
C GLN A 278 15.34 -33.41 -18.23
N ASP A 279 15.56 -32.11 -17.96
CA ASP A 279 16.34 -31.23 -18.85
C ASP A 279 17.86 -31.52 -18.81
N SER A 280 18.38 -31.99 -17.68
CA SER A 280 19.79 -32.42 -17.59
C SER A 280 20.09 -33.71 -18.36
N ASP A 281 19.11 -34.62 -18.49
CA ASP A 281 19.30 -35.92 -19.17
C ASP A 281 19.18 -35.81 -20.70
N SER A 282 18.42 -34.83 -21.21
CA SER A 282 18.22 -34.63 -22.66
C SER A 282 19.37 -33.90 -23.37
N SER A 283 20.29 -33.29 -22.61
CA SER A 283 21.48 -32.59 -23.12
C SER A 283 22.76 -33.46 -23.14
N GLY A 284 22.70 -34.71 -22.69
CA GLY A 284 23.84 -35.62 -22.55
C GLY A 284 24.13 -36.61 -23.70
N SER A 285 23.30 -36.69 -24.75
CA SER A 285 23.45 -37.70 -25.81
C SER A 285 24.04 -37.13 -27.12
N ASN A 286 25.32 -36.76 -27.11
CA ASN A 286 26.13 -36.61 -28.33
C ASN A 286 27.62 -36.94 -28.05
N TYR A 287 27.89 -38.19 -27.73
CA TYR A 287 29.23 -38.76 -27.89
C TYR A 287 29.12 -40.11 -28.61
N ALA A 288 29.28 -40.06 -29.94
CA ALA A 288 29.58 -41.25 -30.73
C ALA A 288 31.09 -41.55 -30.60
N PRO A 289 31.50 -42.77 -30.20
CA PRO A 289 32.90 -43.17 -30.28
C PRO A 289 33.28 -43.50 -31.74
N LYS A 290 34.52 -43.16 -32.09
CA LYS A 290 35.17 -43.39 -33.38
C LYS A 290 35.32 -44.88 -33.71
#